data_AF-A0A2V7W7G0-F1
#
_entry.id   AF-A0A2V7W7G0-F1
#
_cell.length_a   1.000
_cell.length_b   1.000
_cell.length_c   1.000
_cell.angle_alpha   90.00
_cell.angle_beta   90.00
_cell.angle_gamma   90.00
#
_symmetry.space_group_name_H-M   'P 1'
#
loop_
_entity.id
_entity.type
_entity.pdbx_description
1 polymer ?
#
loop_
_entity_poly.entity_id
_entity_poly.type
_entity_poly.pdbx_seq_one_letter_code
_entity_poly.pdbx_strand_id
1 'polypeptide(L)'
;MRRIVFLFLVLAAAASYADVFRIEPVAPTSASGVFVRVDTLWNGCLPRDAKVTRNGQDVDVLWTVPRGGGCVTAFIPWSDRVSLGALPPGTYKVTLRVDSPTGLQTIGTKTITVAEGASAFQLNPAFVSTTGGMVELIARVLCVANGSDVKKVVVDGAEVRINVDPCSVIAFLPPHAAGPVDVSVQVNDATYTVKSTLRYLDRSATPDEATFERVLIPVLYFGPGAFGSQWQTDATLRNLASTQLQWFSSVAFPTLCDVGDCGVPSGGTFGLFEFGNRPKGLVLFVPRTISDDVHYGLIARDTSRDDGAWGAEVRVVREKDARYGKFVIENVPLDSRYRTTLRIYAIDGGASEVKMSAFVGDVGSVATVRIEGCDAPPCNSADPGFGTFDVRSLFPRLPDKSRITLYIEAPSLRPHWALVSVTNNTTQHVTVISPQ
;
A
#
# COMPACT_ATOMS: atom_id res chain seq x y z
N MET A 1 6.75 -37.68 51.16
CA MET A 1 6.81 -36.30 50.62
C MET A 1 7.22 -36.37 49.14
N ARG A 2 6.25 -36.24 48.22
CA ARG A 2 6.48 -36.26 46.77
C ARG A 2 6.92 -34.87 46.32
N ARG A 3 8.13 -34.76 45.76
CA ARG A 3 8.63 -33.53 45.14
C ARG A 3 8.02 -33.39 43.75
N ILE A 4 7.15 -32.40 43.58
CA ILE A 4 6.66 -31.95 42.27
C ILE A 4 7.71 -31.01 41.69
N VAL A 5 8.36 -31.43 40.60
CA VAL A 5 9.26 -30.59 39.81
C VAL A 5 8.38 -29.80 38.83
N PHE A 6 8.23 -28.50 39.07
CA PHE A 6 7.66 -27.59 38.09
C PHE A 6 8.70 -27.30 37.00
N LEU A 7 8.53 -27.93 35.84
CA LEU A 7 9.26 -27.57 34.62
C LEU A 7 8.65 -26.26 34.09
N PHE A 8 9.35 -25.14 34.28
CA PHE A 8 9.02 -23.89 33.59
C PHE A 8 9.37 -24.06 32.11
N LEU A 9 8.37 -24.33 31.28
CA LEU A 9 8.47 -24.12 29.84
C LEU A 9 8.54 -22.60 29.60
N VAL A 10 9.74 -22.12 29.27
CA VAL A 10 9.94 -20.78 28.73
C VAL A 10 9.32 -20.80 27.33
N LEU A 11 8.09 -20.29 27.19
CA LEU A 11 7.57 -19.86 25.90
C LEU A 11 8.44 -18.69 25.45
N ALA A 12 9.37 -18.94 24.53
CA ALA A 12 9.91 -17.89 23.68
C ALA A 12 8.75 -17.39 22.80
N ALA A 13 8.06 -16.35 23.27
CA ALA A 13 7.18 -15.57 22.43
C ALA A 13 8.05 -15.01 21.29
N ALA A 14 7.90 -15.56 20.08
CA ALA A 14 8.29 -14.85 18.89
C ALA A 14 7.47 -13.56 18.89
N ALA A 15 8.07 -12.47 19.34
CA ALA A 15 7.48 -11.15 19.19
C ALA A 15 7.24 -10.99 17.69
N SER A 16 5.97 -10.95 17.30
CA SER A 16 5.56 -10.46 15.99
C SER A 16 6.20 -9.08 15.85
N TYR A 17 7.22 -8.97 14.99
CA TYR A 17 7.84 -7.69 14.70
C TYR A 17 6.77 -6.86 14.01
N ALA A 18 6.12 -5.98 14.77
CA ALA A 18 5.51 -4.81 14.18
C ALA A 18 6.63 -4.07 13.44
N ASP A 19 6.37 -3.64 12.20
CA ASP A 19 7.29 -2.75 11.51
C ASP A 19 7.60 -1.58 12.45
N VAL A 20 8.88 -1.37 12.74
CA VAL A 20 9.38 -0.28 13.60
C VAL A 20 9.77 0.96 12.78
N PHE A 21 9.85 0.82 11.45
CA PHE A 21 10.10 1.92 10.54
C PHE A 21 9.53 1.65 9.15
N ARG A 22 9.37 2.73 8.37
CA ARG A 22 9.08 2.67 6.94
C ARG A 22 10.09 3.49 6.14
N ILE A 23 10.07 3.28 4.83
CA ILE A 23 10.91 3.98 3.86
C ILE A 23 10.04 4.95 3.07
N GLU A 24 10.54 6.15 2.85
CA GLU A 24 9.86 7.21 2.09
C GLU A 24 10.79 7.71 0.96
N PRO A 25 10.35 7.75 -0.31
CA PRO A 25 9.11 7.18 -0.82
C PRO A 25 9.13 5.64 -0.82
N VAL A 26 7.96 5.00 -0.96
CA VAL A 26 7.82 3.52 -0.96
C VAL A 26 8.57 2.86 -2.13
N ALA A 27 8.61 3.53 -3.28
CA ALA A 27 9.37 3.11 -4.46
C ALA A 27 10.44 4.16 -4.80
N PRO A 28 11.59 4.15 -4.11
CA PRO A 28 12.64 5.13 -4.38
C PRO A 28 13.30 4.89 -5.73
N THR A 29 13.67 5.98 -6.39
CA THR A 29 14.54 5.99 -7.57
C THR A 29 15.86 6.69 -7.27
N SER A 30 16.85 6.53 -8.16
CA SER A 30 18.14 7.22 -8.06
C SER A 30 18.05 8.74 -8.09
N ALA A 31 16.92 9.29 -8.55
CA ALA A 31 16.63 10.72 -8.55
C ALA A 31 15.91 11.20 -7.26
N SER A 32 15.37 10.28 -6.46
CA SER A 32 14.61 10.60 -5.25
C SER A 32 15.49 10.66 -4.00
N GLY A 33 15.16 11.55 -3.06
CA GLY A 33 15.70 11.49 -1.71
C GLY A 33 15.02 10.37 -0.93
N VAL A 34 15.82 9.49 -0.30
CA VAL A 34 15.32 8.37 0.50
C VAL A 34 15.37 8.74 1.98
N PHE A 35 14.30 8.45 2.71
CA PHE A 35 14.17 8.71 4.14
C PHE A 35 13.71 7.46 4.89
N VAL A 36 14.18 7.31 6.12
CA VAL A 36 13.68 6.34 7.10
C VAL A 36 12.79 7.10 8.08
N ARG A 37 11.54 6.65 8.22
CA ARG A 37 10.63 7.14 9.27
C ARG A 37 10.49 6.07 10.34
N VAL A 38 10.96 6.38 11.55
CA VAL A 38 10.82 5.53 12.74
C VAL A 38 9.62 6.01 13.54
N ASP A 39 8.86 5.06 14.07
CA ASP A 39 7.79 5.34 15.01
C ASP A 39 7.56 4.11 15.90
N THR A 40 7.99 4.19 17.15
CA THR A 40 7.95 3.06 18.09
C THR A 40 7.91 3.53 19.53
N LEU A 41 7.75 2.60 20.47
CA LEU A 41 7.92 2.86 21.90
C LEU A 41 9.37 2.60 22.29
N TRP A 42 9.96 3.51 23.06
CA TRP A 42 11.31 3.38 23.58
C TRP A 42 11.30 3.41 25.11
N ASN A 43 12.09 2.53 25.75
CA ASN A 43 12.21 2.52 27.20
C ASN A 43 13.42 3.36 27.64
N GLY A 44 13.16 4.44 28.37
CA GLY A 44 14.19 5.33 28.91
C GLY A 44 14.39 6.59 28.07
N CYS A 45 15.61 7.14 28.06
CA CYS A 45 15.88 8.37 27.32
C CYS A 45 15.75 8.16 25.81
N LEU A 46 15.07 9.11 25.14
CA LEU A 46 14.86 9.06 23.69
C LEU A 46 16.20 9.00 22.94
N PRO A 47 16.33 8.10 21.94
CA PRO A 47 17.46 8.12 21.02
C PRO A 47 17.51 9.44 20.24
N ARG A 48 18.72 9.96 20.01
CA ARG A 48 18.98 11.22 19.30
C ARG A 48 20.20 11.08 18.39
N ASP A 49 20.49 12.16 17.66
CA ASP A 49 21.73 12.33 16.90
C ASP A 49 21.97 11.21 15.88
N ALA A 50 20.96 10.94 15.05
CA ALA A 50 21.03 9.92 14.02
C ALA A 50 22.24 10.11 13.10
N LYS A 51 23.04 9.05 12.92
CA LYS A 51 24.16 9.00 11.99
C LYS A 51 23.92 7.91 10.97
N VAL A 52 24.02 8.27 9.69
CA VAL A 52 23.91 7.33 8.58
C VAL A 52 25.31 6.95 8.12
N THR A 53 25.61 5.66 8.10
CA THR A 53 26.82 5.12 7.49
C THR A 53 26.45 4.19 6.33
N ARG A 54 27.25 4.21 5.28
CA ARG A 54 27.03 3.39 4.08
C ARG A 54 28.28 2.60 3.77
N ASN A 55 28.12 1.30 3.55
CA ASN A 55 29.17 0.42 3.11
C ASN A 55 28.63 -0.44 1.95
N GLY A 56 28.82 0.04 0.72
CA GLY A 56 28.23 -0.59 -0.46
C GLY A 56 26.70 -0.61 -0.38
N GLN A 57 26.12 -1.81 -0.34
CA GLN A 57 24.67 -2.04 -0.25
C GLN A 57 24.14 -2.08 1.19
N ASP A 58 25.01 -2.02 2.21
CA ASP A 58 24.60 -1.93 3.60
C ASP A 58 24.49 -0.46 4.02
N VAL A 59 23.33 -0.08 4.55
CA VAL A 59 23.05 1.25 5.12
C VAL A 59 22.71 1.06 6.59
N ASP A 60 23.50 1.68 7.48
CA ASP A 60 23.24 1.65 8.91
C ASP A 60 22.82 3.03 9.41
N VAL A 61 21.72 3.09 10.13
CA VAL A 61 21.23 4.30 10.80
C VAL A 61 21.38 4.09 12.31
N LEU A 62 22.32 4.81 12.90
CA LEU A 62 22.67 4.69 14.31
C LEU A 62 22.21 5.93 15.09
N TRP A 63 21.35 5.74 16.07
CA TRP A 63 21.06 6.74 17.09
C TRP A 63 21.87 6.46 18.35
N THR A 64 22.09 7.50 19.15
CA THR A 64 22.72 7.38 20.47
C THR A 64 21.76 7.83 21.56
N VAL A 65 21.76 7.12 22.68
CA VAL A 65 21.09 7.56 23.92
C VAL A 65 22.13 8.26 24.81
N PRO A 66 21.87 9.48 25.30
CA PRO A 66 22.81 10.19 26.17
C PRO A 66 23.22 9.36 27.39
N ARG A 67 24.53 9.30 27.66
CA ARG A 67 25.08 8.65 28.87
C ARG A 67 25.14 9.68 29.99
N GLY A 68 24.35 9.47 31.05
CA GLY A 68 24.27 10.39 32.19
C GLY A 68 23.04 11.29 32.12
N GLY A 69 22.20 11.19 33.15
CA GLY A 69 20.87 11.80 33.23
C GLY A 69 19.90 10.79 33.82
N GLY A 70 19.13 11.19 34.84
CA GLY A 70 18.15 10.33 35.53
C GLY A 70 16.95 10.03 34.63
N CYS A 71 17.15 9.24 33.58
CA CYS A 71 16.08 8.81 32.69
C CYS A 71 15.08 7.99 33.51
N VAL A 72 13.81 8.38 33.46
CA VAL A 72 12.75 7.54 33.99
C VAL A 72 12.60 6.34 33.06
N THR A 73 12.67 5.13 33.62
CA THR A 73 12.39 3.89 32.88
C THR A 73 10.89 3.81 32.62
N ALA A 74 10.47 4.42 31.52
CA ALA A 74 9.11 4.37 31.02
C ALA A 74 9.15 4.21 29.50
N PHE A 75 8.20 3.46 28.96
CA PHE A 75 7.96 3.39 27.53
C PHE A 75 7.35 4.70 27.06
N ILE A 76 8.12 5.45 26.28
CA ILE A 76 7.71 6.73 25.71
C ILE A 76 7.69 6.62 24.18
N PRO A 77 6.69 7.22 23.50
CA PRO A 77 6.68 7.30 22.05
C PRO A 77 7.93 8.01 21.52
N TRP A 78 8.56 7.39 20.52
CA TRP A 78 9.70 7.93 19.81
C TRP A 78 9.42 7.89 18.31
N SER A 79 9.53 9.05 17.66
CA SER A 79 9.49 9.15 16.21
C SER A 79 10.64 10.03 15.72
N ASP A 80 11.24 9.62 14.60
CA ASP A 80 12.27 10.39 13.91
C ASP A 80 12.18 10.16 12.40
N ARG A 81 12.68 11.12 11.62
CA ARG A 81 12.75 11.04 10.15
C ARG A 81 14.16 11.36 9.70
N VAL A 82 14.89 10.33 9.28
CA VAL A 82 16.31 10.43 8.93
C VAL A 82 16.49 10.34 7.42
N SER A 83 17.21 11.30 6.85
CA SER A 83 17.56 11.29 5.43
C SER A 83 18.68 10.28 5.18
N LEU A 84 18.41 9.31 4.30
CA LEU A 84 19.43 8.48 3.68
C LEU A 84 20.00 9.13 2.42
N GLY A 85 19.56 10.33 2.02
CA GLY A 85 19.97 10.99 0.77
C GLY A 85 19.56 10.24 -0.49
N ALA A 86 20.15 10.61 -1.63
CA ALA A 86 20.01 9.82 -2.87
C ALA A 86 20.87 8.55 -2.78
N LEU A 87 20.33 7.46 -3.34
CA LEU A 87 20.99 6.17 -3.45
C LEU A 87 21.09 5.80 -4.93
N PRO A 88 22.24 5.28 -5.41
CA PRO A 88 22.31 4.69 -6.73
C PRO A 88 21.28 3.56 -6.93
N PRO A 89 20.95 3.19 -8.18
CA PRO A 89 20.10 2.03 -8.43
C PRO A 89 20.72 0.76 -7.85
N GLY A 90 19.90 -0.06 -7.20
CA GLY A 90 20.33 -1.31 -6.58
C GLY A 90 19.48 -1.72 -5.40
N THR A 91 19.82 -2.85 -4.80
CA THR A 91 19.17 -3.37 -3.59
C THR A 91 20.04 -3.08 -2.37
N TYR A 92 19.44 -2.52 -1.33
CA TYR A 92 20.12 -2.09 -0.10
C TYR A 92 19.50 -2.75 1.12
N LYS A 93 20.34 -3.17 2.06
CA LYS A 93 19.92 -3.58 3.40
C LYS A 93 20.03 -2.39 4.34
N VAL A 94 18.89 -1.88 4.80
CA VAL A 94 18.82 -0.78 5.77
C VAL A 94 18.66 -1.37 7.16
N THR A 95 19.62 -1.12 8.03
CA THR A 95 19.62 -1.54 9.43
C THR A 95 19.50 -0.32 10.34
N LEU A 96 18.61 -0.38 11.32
CA LEU A 96 18.43 0.68 12.32
C LEU A 96 18.95 0.18 13.66
N ARG A 97 19.81 0.98 14.29
CA ARG A 97 20.45 0.64 15.56
C ARG A 97 20.41 1.79 16.55
N VAL A 98 20.37 1.45 17.82
CA VAL A 98 20.50 2.40 18.92
C VAL A 98 21.66 1.97 19.80
N ASP A 99 22.67 2.83 19.94
CA ASP A 99 23.71 2.69 20.96
C ASP A 99 23.21 3.31 22.27
N SER A 100 23.03 2.47 23.27
CA SER A 100 22.51 2.82 24.58
C SER A 100 23.49 2.44 25.69
N PRO A 101 23.32 2.93 26.93
CA PRO A 101 24.11 2.46 28.07
C PRO A 101 24.06 0.94 28.28
N THR A 102 22.99 0.27 27.83
CA THR A 102 22.83 -1.19 27.88
C THR A 102 23.46 -1.93 26.70
N GLY A 103 24.03 -1.20 25.74
CA GLY A 103 24.70 -1.73 24.55
C GLY A 103 24.02 -1.33 23.25
N LEU A 104 24.59 -1.82 22.15
CA LEU A 104 24.08 -1.62 20.80
C LEU A 104 22.92 -2.56 20.51
N GLN A 105 21.74 -2.00 20.22
CA GLN A 105 20.54 -2.75 19.89
C GLN A 105 20.16 -2.52 18.42
N THR A 106 19.91 -3.58 17.67
CA THR A 106 19.22 -3.47 16.36
C THR A 106 17.73 -3.40 16.61
N ILE A 107 17.09 -2.34 16.15
CA ILE A 107 15.64 -2.13 16.32
C ILE A 107 14.87 -2.58 15.09
N GLY A 108 15.49 -2.60 13.90
CA GLY A 108 14.84 -3.06 12.68
C GLY A 108 15.81 -3.27 11.53
N THR A 109 15.41 -4.07 10.55
CA THR A 109 16.13 -4.27 9.30
C THR A 109 15.13 -4.45 8.16
N LYS A 110 15.31 -3.74 7.04
CA LYS A 110 14.48 -3.86 5.83
C LYS A 110 15.37 -3.81 4.59
N THR A 111 15.05 -4.63 3.61
CA THR A 111 15.64 -4.54 2.28
C THR A 111 14.81 -3.57 1.44
N ILE A 112 15.48 -2.65 0.74
CA ILE A 112 14.86 -1.75 -0.24
C ILE A 112 15.50 -1.92 -1.59
N THR A 113 14.75 -1.66 -2.64
CA THR A 113 15.30 -1.53 -3.99
C THR A 113 15.10 -0.12 -4.48
N VAL A 114 16.17 0.47 -5.00
CA VAL A 114 16.20 1.77 -5.64
C VAL A 114 16.27 1.55 -7.15
N ALA A 115 15.26 2.02 -7.88
CA ALA A 115 15.22 1.91 -9.34
C ALA A 115 15.99 3.05 -10.03
N GLU A 116 16.25 2.91 -11.32
CA GLU A 116 16.79 4.01 -12.13
C GLU A 116 15.78 5.16 -12.22
N GLY A 117 16.22 6.39 -11.94
CA GLY A 117 15.37 7.58 -12.01
C GLY A 117 15.28 8.20 -13.41
N ALA A 118 16.25 7.92 -14.29
CA ALA A 118 16.31 8.44 -15.64
C ALA A 118 16.64 7.32 -16.64
N SER A 119 15.62 6.56 -17.01
CA SER A 119 15.76 5.42 -17.92
C SER A 119 15.86 5.87 -19.39
N ALA A 120 16.79 5.28 -20.14
CA ALA A 120 16.92 5.53 -21.58
C ALA A 120 15.76 4.96 -22.41
N PHE A 121 15.04 3.98 -21.86
CA PHE A 121 13.85 3.37 -22.43
C PHE A 121 12.87 2.94 -21.33
N GLN A 122 11.61 2.87 -21.69
CA GLN A 122 10.54 2.36 -20.81
C GLN A 122 10.42 0.85 -20.95
N LEU A 123 10.01 0.20 -19.86
CA LEU A 123 9.72 -1.22 -19.80
C LEU A 123 8.23 -1.40 -19.56
N ASN A 124 7.58 -2.18 -20.42
CA ASN A 124 6.14 -2.41 -20.33
C ASN A 124 5.79 -3.89 -20.55
N PRO A 125 5.27 -4.59 -19.53
CA PRO A 125 5.29 -4.19 -18.12
C PRO A 125 6.73 -4.03 -17.58
N ALA A 126 6.91 -3.30 -16.48
CA ALA A 126 8.20 -3.26 -15.76
C ALA A 126 8.38 -4.47 -14.80
N PHE A 127 7.64 -5.56 -15.01
CA PHE A 127 7.75 -6.78 -14.22
C PHE A 127 7.32 -8.01 -15.03
N VAL A 128 7.80 -9.19 -14.63
CA VAL A 128 7.37 -10.49 -15.16
C VAL A 128 7.27 -11.51 -14.02
N SER A 129 6.68 -12.68 -14.28
CA SER A 129 6.69 -13.78 -13.32
C SER A 129 8.09 -14.43 -13.26
N THR A 130 8.43 -15.07 -12.14
CA THR A 130 9.63 -15.93 -12.01
C THR A 130 9.71 -17.06 -13.05
N THR A 131 8.60 -17.42 -13.69
CA THR A 131 8.58 -18.37 -14.82
C THR A 131 8.94 -17.75 -16.18
N GLY A 132 9.20 -16.44 -16.21
CA GLY A 132 9.47 -15.68 -17.43
C GLY A 132 8.27 -14.88 -17.92
N GLY A 133 8.41 -14.30 -19.11
CA GLY A 133 7.37 -13.48 -19.71
C GLY A 133 7.84 -12.69 -20.92
N MET A 134 7.04 -11.71 -21.33
CA MET A 134 7.38 -10.77 -22.39
C MET A 134 7.41 -9.36 -21.82
N VAL A 135 8.40 -8.58 -22.23
CA VAL A 135 8.51 -7.16 -21.89
C VAL A 135 8.78 -6.39 -23.16
N GLU A 136 8.00 -5.34 -23.38
CA GLU A 136 8.23 -4.38 -24.45
C GLU A 136 9.16 -3.28 -23.95
N LEU A 137 10.23 -3.03 -24.69
CA LEU A 137 11.14 -1.91 -24.50
C LEU A 137 10.72 -0.79 -25.47
N ILE A 138 10.39 0.38 -24.92
CA ILE A 138 9.84 1.50 -25.70
C ILE A 138 10.75 2.71 -25.57
N ALA A 139 11.31 3.17 -26.69
CA ALA A 139 12.05 4.43 -26.76
C ALA A 139 12.27 4.91 -28.20
N ARG A 140 12.46 6.22 -28.36
CA ARG A 140 12.85 6.81 -29.66
C ARG A 140 14.17 6.24 -30.21
N VAL A 141 15.11 5.90 -29.34
CA VAL A 141 16.41 5.32 -29.74
C VAL A 141 16.27 3.91 -30.32
N LEU A 142 15.16 3.23 -30.03
CA LEU A 142 14.86 1.89 -30.57
C LEU A 142 14.13 1.95 -31.92
N CYS A 143 13.79 3.14 -32.41
CA CYS A 143 13.06 3.28 -33.67
C CYS A 143 13.93 2.97 -34.89
N VAL A 144 13.68 1.82 -35.52
CA VAL A 144 14.36 1.38 -36.76
C VAL A 144 14.12 2.38 -37.91
N ALA A 145 12.95 3.04 -37.93
CA ALA A 145 12.66 4.11 -38.89
C ALA A 145 13.65 5.30 -38.80
N ASN A 146 14.36 5.45 -37.68
CA ASN A 146 15.41 6.45 -37.48
C ASN A 146 16.82 5.91 -37.78
N GLY A 147 16.96 4.73 -38.39
CA GLY A 147 18.25 4.10 -38.69
C GLY A 147 18.87 3.34 -37.52
N SER A 148 18.09 3.01 -36.49
CA SER A 148 18.55 2.19 -35.36
C SER A 148 18.61 0.70 -35.72
N ASP A 149 19.76 0.06 -35.49
CA ASP A 149 19.95 -1.39 -35.57
C ASP A 149 20.04 -1.99 -34.16
N VAL A 150 18.97 -2.63 -33.69
CA VAL A 150 18.93 -3.30 -32.38
C VAL A 150 19.62 -4.65 -32.52
N LYS A 151 20.83 -4.77 -31.98
CA LYS A 151 21.66 -5.98 -32.11
C LYS A 151 21.27 -7.07 -31.12
N LYS A 152 21.05 -6.70 -29.86
CA LYS A 152 20.67 -7.64 -28.78
C LYS A 152 20.10 -6.95 -27.55
N VAL A 153 19.39 -7.73 -26.75
CA VAL A 153 18.97 -7.37 -25.39
C VAL A 153 19.57 -8.36 -24.40
N VAL A 154 20.08 -7.84 -23.28
CA VAL A 154 20.69 -8.59 -22.19
C VAL A 154 19.91 -8.29 -20.91
N VAL A 155 19.48 -9.34 -20.20
CA VAL A 155 18.80 -9.26 -18.91
C VAL A 155 19.65 -9.98 -17.89
N ASP A 156 20.10 -9.27 -16.85
CA ASP A 156 21.01 -9.77 -15.81
C ASP A 156 22.24 -10.52 -16.34
N GLY A 157 22.84 -9.98 -17.42
CA GLY A 157 24.02 -10.57 -18.06
C GLY A 157 23.74 -11.69 -19.08
N ALA A 158 22.51 -12.18 -19.19
CA ALA A 158 22.12 -13.18 -20.18
C ALA A 158 21.43 -12.56 -21.41
N GLU A 159 21.84 -12.94 -22.61
CA GLU A 159 21.17 -12.53 -23.85
C GLU A 159 19.81 -13.22 -23.97
N VAL A 160 18.79 -12.45 -24.35
CA VAL A 160 17.41 -12.94 -24.50
C VAL A 160 16.96 -12.88 -25.95
N ARG A 161 15.99 -13.73 -26.30
CA ARG A 161 15.35 -13.65 -27.62
C ARG A 161 14.57 -12.34 -27.73
N ILE A 162 14.62 -11.71 -28.89
CA ILE A 162 13.89 -10.48 -29.18
C ILE A 162 13.10 -10.56 -30.49
N ASN A 163 12.01 -9.81 -30.55
CA ASN A 163 11.38 -9.38 -31.79
C ASN A 163 11.51 -7.84 -31.85
N VAL A 164 11.95 -7.31 -33.00
CA VAL A 164 12.11 -5.87 -33.18
C VAL A 164 10.93 -5.34 -33.98
N ASP A 165 10.21 -4.41 -33.39
CA ASP A 165 9.14 -3.65 -34.02
C ASP A 165 9.66 -2.26 -34.44
N PRO A 166 8.94 -1.49 -35.28
CA PRO A 166 9.47 -0.23 -35.84
C PRO A 166 9.94 0.80 -34.82
N CYS A 167 9.39 0.79 -33.59
CA CYS A 167 9.73 1.71 -32.50
C CYS A 167 9.75 1.07 -31.10
N SER A 168 9.77 -0.26 -31.03
CA SER A 168 9.86 -1.01 -29.78
C SER A 168 10.55 -2.35 -29.98
N VAL A 169 10.96 -2.98 -28.88
CA VAL A 169 11.59 -4.30 -28.89
C VAL A 169 10.86 -5.18 -27.90
N ILE A 170 10.29 -6.29 -28.37
CA ILE A 170 9.68 -7.30 -27.50
C ILE A 170 10.77 -8.28 -27.09
N ALA A 171 11.13 -8.28 -25.81
CA ALA A 171 12.07 -9.21 -25.21
C ALA A 171 11.33 -10.39 -24.57
N PHE A 172 11.82 -11.61 -24.82
CA PHE A 172 11.27 -12.85 -24.27
C PHE A 172 12.16 -13.34 -23.13
N LEU A 173 11.69 -13.13 -21.91
CA LEU A 173 12.42 -13.33 -20.68
C LEU A 173 12.28 -14.78 -20.21
N PRO A 174 13.40 -15.51 -20.00
CA PRO A 174 13.36 -16.87 -19.46
C PRO A 174 13.01 -16.87 -17.97
N PRO A 175 12.76 -18.04 -17.36
CA PRO A 175 12.64 -18.16 -15.91
C PRO A 175 13.85 -17.58 -15.18
N HIS A 176 13.59 -16.88 -14.07
CA HIS A 176 14.62 -16.24 -13.25
C HIS A 176 14.15 -16.15 -11.79
N ALA A 177 15.11 -16.07 -10.86
CA ALA A 177 14.80 -15.86 -9.44
C ALA A 177 14.09 -14.52 -9.22
N ALA A 178 13.25 -14.43 -8.18
CA ALA A 178 12.55 -13.20 -7.86
C ALA A 178 13.53 -12.08 -7.46
N GLY A 179 13.25 -10.86 -7.92
CA GLY A 179 14.06 -9.68 -7.61
C GLY A 179 14.19 -8.71 -8.78
N PRO A 180 14.81 -7.54 -8.51
CA PRO A 180 15.13 -6.57 -9.55
C PRO A 180 16.29 -7.05 -10.42
N VAL A 181 16.25 -6.71 -11.71
CA VAL A 181 17.30 -7.01 -12.68
C VAL A 181 17.62 -5.79 -13.53
N ASP A 182 18.84 -5.80 -14.09
CA ASP A 182 19.28 -4.81 -15.06
C ASP A 182 18.92 -5.28 -16.48
N VAL A 183 18.45 -4.34 -17.30
CA VAL A 183 18.13 -4.58 -18.72
C VAL A 183 19.04 -3.70 -19.56
N SER A 184 19.77 -4.30 -20.49
CA SER A 184 20.62 -3.60 -21.43
C SER A 184 20.21 -3.89 -22.86
N VAL A 185 20.17 -2.86 -23.71
CA VAL A 185 19.93 -2.97 -25.14
C VAL A 185 21.10 -2.38 -25.91
N GLN A 186 21.62 -3.16 -26.86
CA GLN A 186 22.66 -2.70 -27.77
C GLN A 186 21.99 -2.20 -29.06
N VAL A 187 22.17 -0.92 -29.35
CA VAL A 187 21.66 -0.26 -30.55
C VAL A 187 22.84 0.35 -31.29
N ASN A 188 23.05 -0.07 -32.54
CA ASN A 188 24.26 0.25 -33.29
C ASN A 188 25.51 -0.15 -32.47
N ASP A 189 26.35 0.81 -32.09
CA ASP A 189 27.55 0.59 -31.27
C ASP A 189 27.41 1.13 -29.83
N ALA A 190 26.21 1.59 -29.46
CA ALA A 190 25.91 2.09 -28.12
C ALA A 190 25.12 1.06 -27.31
N THR A 191 25.40 1.01 -26.00
CA THR A 191 24.64 0.21 -25.03
C THR A 191 23.88 1.13 -24.11
N TYR A 192 22.57 0.91 -24.00
CA TYR A 192 21.71 1.60 -23.06
C TYR A 192 21.29 0.62 -21.98
N THR A 193 21.48 0.98 -20.72
CA THR A 193 21.13 0.13 -19.57
C THR A 193 20.12 0.84 -18.69
N VAL A 194 19.11 0.11 -18.26
CA VAL A 194 18.16 0.51 -17.22
C VAL A 194 18.37 -0.42 -16.04
N LYS A 195 18.71 0.16 -14.89
CA LYS A 195 19.11 -0.61 -13.70
C LYS A 195 17.97 -0.81 -12.73
N SER A 196 17.89 -2.01 -12.15
CA SER A 196 16.99 -2.36 -11.04
C SER A 196 15.53 -1.90 -11.21
N THR A 197 15.06 -1.85 -12.45
CA THR A 197 13.72 -1.34 -12.82
C THR A 197 12.79 -2.48 -13.21
N LEU A 198 13.27 -3.42 -14.03
CA LEU A 198 12.55 -4.65 -14.32
C LEU A 198 12.59 -5.57 -13.10
N ARG A 199 11.46 -6.22 -12.78
CA ARG A 199 11.41 -7.19 -11.68
C ARG A 199 10.84 -8.55 -12.07
N TYR A 200 11.49 -9.61 -11.61
CA TYR A 200 10.89 -10.93 -11.55
C TYR A 200 10.12 -11.09 -10.24
N LEU A 201 8.86 -11.48 -10.35
CA LEU A 201 7.93 -11.54 -9.24
C LEU A 201 7.43 -12.97 -9.02
N ASP A 202 7.48 -13.40 -7.78
CA ASP A 202 6.77 -14.60 -7.33
C ASP A 202 5.30 -14.23 -7.10
N ARG A 203 4.40 -14.78 -7.92
CA ARG A 203 2.95 -14.51 -7.84
C ARG A 203 2.29 -15.07 -6.58
N SER A 204 2.98 -15.98 -5.89
CA SER A 204 2.52 -16.54 -4.61
C SER A 204 3.03 -15.75 -3.39
N ALA A 205 4.03 -14.88 -3.60
CA ALA A 205 4.56 -14.01 -2.57
C ALA A 205 3.72 -12.73 -2.42
N THR A 206 3.95 -12.01 -1.33
CA THR A 206 3.38 -10.67 -1.14
C THR A 206 3.80 -9.76 -2.29
N PRO A 207 2.85 -8.99 -2.87
CA PRO A 207 3.15 -7.95 -3.86
C PRO A 207 4.26 -7.00 -3.37
N ASP A 208 5.27 -6.80 -4.23
CA ASP A 208 6.36 -5.86 -3.96
C ASP A 208 5.84 -4.42 -3.94
N GLU A 209 5.96 -3.75 -2.80
CA GLU A 209 5.48 -2.38 -2.61
C GLU A 209 6.23 -1.39 -3.51
N ALA A 210 7.48 -1.69 -3.90
CA ALA A 210 8.22 -0.84 -4.82
C ALA A 210 7.71 -0.94 -6.27
N THR A 211 7.00 -2.02 -6.60
CA THR A 211 6.47 -2.26 -7.96
C THR A 211 5.01 -1.86 -8.10
N PHE A 212 4.20 -2.11 -7.07
CA PHE A 212 2.77 -1.85 -7.11
C PHE A 212 2.36 -0.76 -6.12
N GLU A 213 1.53 0.15 -6.60
CA GLU A 213 0.70 1.00 -5.76
C GLU A 213 -0.49 0.17 -5.27
N ARG A 214 -0.81 0.29 -3.97
CA ARG A 214 -2.06 -0.22 -3.44
C ARG A 214 -3.17 0.79 -3.65
N VAL A 215 -4.25 0.35 -4.30
CA VAL A 215 -5.46 1.15 -4.52
C VAL A 215 -6.64 0.45 -3.86
N LEU A 216 -7.20 1.08 -2.83
CA LEU A 216 -8.37 0.57 -2.13
C LEU A 216 -9.66 1.01 -2.84
N ILE A 217 -10.45 0.03 -3.23
CA ILE A 217 -11.86 0.12 -3.60
C ILE A 217 -12.67 -0.15 -2.33
N PRO A 218 -13.25 0.86 -1.66
CA PRO A 218 -13.76 0.68 -0.29
C PRO A 218 -14.94 -0.30 -0.19
N VAL A 219 -15.73 -0.44 -1.24
CA VAL A 219 -16.89 -1.32 -1.27
C VAL A 219 -17.18 -1.76 -2.70
N LEU A 220 -17.33 -3.06 -2.90
CA LEU A 220 -18.02 -3.63 -4.06
C LEU A 220 -19.15 -4.47 -3.50
N TYR A 221 -20.39 -4.02 -3.65
CA TYR A 221 -21.53 -4.68 -3.02
C TYR A 221 -22.72 -4.73 -3.96
N PHE A 222 -23.32 -5.92 -4.03
CA PHE A 222 -24.63 -6.13 -4.64
C PHE A 222 -25.43 -7.04 -3.71
N GLY A 223 -26.56 -6.54 -3.18
CA GLY A 223 -27.40 -7.33 -2.30
C GLY A 223 -28.35 -6.54 -1.41
N PRO A 224 -29.10 -7.24 -0.53
CA PRO A 224 -30.12 -6.63 0.30
C PRO A 224 -29.53 -5.75 1.40
N GLY A 225 -30.21 -4.64 1.69
CA GLY A 225 -29.94 -3.78 2.84
C GLY A 225 -31.09 -3.73 3.84
N ALA A 226 -30.95 -2.82 4.82
CA ALA A 226 -32.00 -2.58 5.80
C ALA A 226 -33.27 -2.00 5.17
N PHE A 227 -34.42 -2.16 5.84
CA PHE A 227 -35.71 -1.60 5.40
C PHE A 227 -36.11 -2.01 3.97
N GLY A 228 -35.68 -3.19 3.51
CA GLY A 228 -35.99 -3.68 2.16
C GLY A 228 -35.25 -2.96 1.04
N SER A 229 -34.20 -2.19 1.34
CA SER A 229 -33.29 -1.64 0.31
C SER A 229 -32.56 -2.73 -0.47
N GLN A 230 -32.17 -2.42 -1.71
CA GLN A 230 -31.30 -3.25 -2.53
C GLN A 230 -30.09 -2.41 -2.92
N TRP A 231 -28.92 -2.71 -2.40
CA TRP A 231 -27.73 -1.92 -2.65
C TRP A 231 -26.94 -2.48 -3.82
N GLN A 232 -26.46 -1.57 -4.66
CA GLN A 232 -25.52 -1.84 -5.72
C GLN A 232 -24.40 -0.80 -5.73
N THR A 233 -23.19 -1.26 -5.97
CA THR A 233 -22.06 -0.39 -6.33
C THR A 233 -21.73 -0.52 -7.80
N ASP A 234 -21.65 0.61 -8.49
CA ASP A 234 -21.16 0.68 -9.86
C ASP A 234 -19.71 1.17 -9.82
N ALA A 235 -18.79 0.30 -10.22
CA ALA A 235 -17.35 0.51 -10.04
C ALA A 235 -16.60 0.27 -11.35
N THR A 236 -15.79 1.23 -11.76
CA THR A 236 -15.06 1.19 -13.04
C THR A 236 -13.60 1.60 -12.85
N LEU A 237 -12.76 1.03 -13.72
CA LEU A 237 -11.37 1.39 -13.90
C LEU A 237 -11.17 1.73 -15.37
N ARG A 238 -10.55 2.88 -15.66
CA ARG A 238 -10.15 3.27 -17.01
C ARG A 238 -8.65 3.42 -17.11
N ASN A 239 -8.04 2.75 -18.08
CA ASN A 239 -6.62 2.87 -18.36
C ASN A 239 -6.39 3.97 -19.40
N LEU A 240 -5.79 5.08 -19.02
CA LEU A 240 -5.37 6.15 -19.93
C LEU A 240 -3.88 6.09 -20.29
N ALA A 241 -3.13 5.13 -19.74
CA ALA A 241 -1.75 4.94 -20.09
C ALA A 241 -1.62 4.56 -21.58
N SER A 242 -0.48 4.86 -22.18
CA SER A 242 -0.16 4.43 -23.55
C SER A 242 0.06 2.91 -23.67
N THR A 243 0.02 2.18 -22.56
CA THR A 243 0.30 0.76 -22.47
C THR A 243 -0.81 0.01 -21.74
N GLN A 244 -0.85 -1.32 -21.89
CA GLN A 244 -1.82 -2.16 -21.20
C GLN A 244 -1.52 -2.25 -19.69
N LEU A 245 -2.55 -2.08 -18.86
CA LEU A 245 -2.48 -2.37 -17.43
C LEU A 245 -2.46 -3.88 -17.22
N GLN A 246 -1.34 -4.43 -16.75
CA GLN A 246 -1.24 -5.84 -16.36
C GLN A 246 -1.44 -6.04 -14.86
N TRP A 247 -2.16 -7.10 -14.49
CA TRP A 247 -2.37 -7.47 -13.08
C TRP A 247 -1.17 -8.22 -12.50
N PHE A 248 -0.83 -7.93 -11.24
CA PHE A 248 0.23 -8.63 -10.48
C PHE A 248 -0.06 -10.13 -10.32
N SER A 249 -1.26 -10.44 -9.83
CA SER A 249 -1.73 -11.81 -9.59
C SER A 249 -3.22 -11.89 -9.88
N SER A 250 -3.71 -13.12 -10.09
CA SER A 250 -5.12 -13.43 -10.31
C SER A 250 -5.90 -13.28 -9.00
N VAL A 251 -5.98 -12.07 -8.46
CA VAL A 251 -6.51 -11.86 -7.10
C VAL A 251 -7.98 -12.29 -6.93
N ALA A 252 -8.69 -12.62 -8.01
CA ALA A 252 -9.90 -13.45 -8.00
C ALA A 252 -10.47 -13.69 -9.42
N PHE A 253 -9.65 -14.02 -10.42
CA PHE A 253 -10.21 -14.48 -11.72
C PHE A 253 -10.20 -16.01 -11.73
N PRO A 254 -11.34 -16.70 -11.57
CA PRO A 254 -11.30 -18.15 -11.51
C PRO A 254 -11.10 -18.82 -12.88
N THR A 255 -11.28 -18.14 -14.03
CA THR A 255 -11.48 -18.91 -15.28
C THR A 255 -11.14 -18.27 -16.64
N LEU A 256 -10.74 -17.01 -16.78
CA LEU A 256 -10.69 -16.39 -18.12
C LEU A 256 -9.30 -16.21 -18.75
N CYS A 257 -8.21 -16.50 -18.03
CA CYS A 257 -6.95 -15.81 -18.33
C CYS A 257 -5.69 -16.58 -17.94
N ASP A 258 -5.37 -17.62 -18.70
CA ASP A 258 -4.01 -18.19 -18.73
C ASP A 258 -3.18 -17.38 -19.75
N VAL A 259 -2.18 -16.66 -19.23
CA VAL A 259 -1.05 -16.04 -19.96
C VAL A 259 -1.34 -14.77 -20.79
N GLY A 260 -0.63 -13.67 -20.50
CA GLY A 260 -0.34 -12.59 -21.45
C GLY A 260 -1.40 -11.52 -21.72
N ASP A 261 -2.67 -11.89 -21.91
CA ASP A 261 -3.68 -10.98 -22.52
C ASP A 261 -4.63 -10.29 -21.54
N CYS A 262 -4.56 -10.62 -20.26
CA CYS A 262 -5.61 -10.25 -19.30
C CYS A 262 -5.34 -8.96 -18.54
N GLY A 263 -4.98 -7.93 -19.27
CA GLY A 263 -4.88 -6.58 -18.77
C GLY A 263 -5.97 -5.67 -19.30
N VAL A 264 -6.05 -4.45 -18.78
CA VAL A 264 -6.93 -3.42 -19.35
C VAL A 264 -6.13 -2.71 -20.46
N PRO A 265 -6.51 -2.84 -21.75
CA PRO A 265 -5.77 -2.21 -22.85
C PRO A 265 -5.65 -0.70 -22.67
N SER A 266 -4.69 -0.08 -23.38
CA SER A 266 -4.62 1.39 -23.46
C SER A 266 -5.95 1.97 -23.96
N GLY A 267 -6.46 2.99 -23.27
CA GLY A 267 -7.78 3.58 -23.51
C GLY A 267 -8.97 2.72 -23.04
N GLY A 268 -8.72 1.49 -22.59
CA GLY A 268 -9.73 0.52 -22.17
C GLY A 268 -10.42 0.88 -20.86
N THR A 269 -11.63 0.36 -20.68
CA THR A 269 -12.40 0.45 -19.43
C THR A 269 -12.75 -0.94 -18.94
N PHE A 270 -12.70 -1.14 -17.62
CA PHE A 270 -12.93 -2.41 -16.95
C PHE A 270 -13.92 -2.22 -15.79
N GLY A 271 -14.92 -3.09 -15.71
CA GLY A 271 -15.90 -3.09 -14.61
C GLY A 271 -15.37 -3.87 -13.42
N LEU A 272 -15.26 -3.23 -12.25
CA LEU A 272 -14.67 -3.88 -11.06
C LEU A 272 -15.62 -4.90 -10.40
N PHE A 273 -16.89 -4.97 -10.83
CA PHE A 273 -17.84 -5.99 -10.36
C PHE A 273 -17.41 -7.42 -10.74
N GLU A 274 -16.54 -7.57 -11.74
CA GLU A 274 -15.91 -8.85 -12.13
C GLU A 274 -15.11 -9.49 -10.98
N PHE A 275 -14.67 -8.70 -9.98
CA PHE A 275 -14.01 -9.20 -8.77
C PHE A 275 -14.98 -9.77 -7.72
N GLY A 276 -16.28 -9.82 -8.06
CA GLY A 276 -17.34 -10.33 -7.22
C GLY A 276 -17.74 -9.40 -6.08
N ASN A 277 -18.60 -9.93 -5.20
CA ASN A 277 -19.09 -9.19 -4.04
C ASN A 277 -17.99 -9.07 -2.96
N ARG A 278 -17.54 -7.84 -2.69
CA ARG A 278 -16.51 -7.48 -1.70
C ARG A 278 -17.04 -6.42 -0.73
N PRO A 279 -17.93 -6.78 0.22
CA PRO A 279 -18.52 -5.84 1.16
C PRO A 279 -17.48 -5.17 2.08
N LYS A 280 -16.34 -5.82 2.31
CA LYS A 280 -15.20 -5.31 3.10
C LYS A 280 -14.21 -4.47 2.28
N GLY A 281 -14.45 -4.29 0.98
CA GLY A 281 -13.54 -3.62 0.04
C GLY A 281 -12.56 -4.56 -0.65
N LEU A 282 -11.81 -4.00 -1.60
CA LEU A 282 -10.82 -4.68 -2.44
C LEU A 282 -9.59 -3.78 -2.58
N VAL A 283 -8.39 -4.34 -2.40
CA VAL A 283 -7.11 -3.69 -2.68
C VAL A 283 -6.61 -4.21 -4.02
N LEU A 284 -6.47 -3.29 -4.98
CA LEU A 284 -5.83 -3.54 -6.26
C LEU A 284 -4.35 -3.23 -6.15
N PHE A 285 -3.52 -4.06 -6.78
CA PHE A 285 -2.08 -3.87 -6.92
C PHE A 285 -1.79 -3.38 -8.34
N VAL A 286 -1.60 -2.08 -8.48
CA VAL A 286 -1.51 -1.41 -9.78
C VAL A 286 -0.05 -1.05 -10.04
N PRO A 287 0.54 -1.41 -11.18
CA PRO A 287 1.95 -1.12 -11.46
C PRO A 287 2.22 0.39 -11.35
N ARG A 288 3.19 0.78 -10.53
CA ARG A 288 3.51 2.21 -10.28
C ARG A 288 3.92 2.96 -11.53
N THR A 289 4.42 2.26 -12.55
CA THR A 289 4.84 2.85 -13.82
C THR A 289 3.69 3.47 -14.62
N ILE A 290 2.44 3.07 -14.35
CA ILE A 290 1.25 3.58 -15.05
C ILE A 290 0.14 4.01 -14.09
N SER A 291 0.36 3.91 -12.78
CA SER A 291 -0.74 3.99 -11.82
C SER A 291 -1.40 5.36 -11.76
N ASP A 292 -0.66 6.44 -12.06
CA ASP A 292 -1.22 7.80 -12.16
C ASP A 292 -2.11 7.98 -13.41
N ASP A 293 -1.95 7.17 -14.45
CA ASP A 293 -2.79 7.17 -15.67
C ASP A 293 -4.00 6.23 -15.59
N VAL A 294 -4.18 5.53 -14.46
CA VAL A 294 -5.35 4.69 -14.21
C VAL A 294 -6.40 5.47 -13.44
N HIS A 295 -7.60 5.61 -13.98
CA HIS A 295 -8.69 6.36 -13.36
C HIS A 295 -9.77 5.43 -12.83
N TYR A 296 -10.44 5.86 -11.76
CA TYR A 296 -11.46 5.06 -11.10
C TYR A 296 -12.74 5.85 -10.93
N GLY A 297 -13.87 5.16 -10.99
CA GLY A 297 -15.16 5.68 -10.58
C GLY A 297 -15.85 4.65 -9.69
N LEU A 298 -16.47 5.11 -8.61
CA LEU A 298 -17.24 4.25 -7.71
C LEU A 298 -18.45 5.01 -7.17
N ILE A 299 -19.64 4.46 -7.44
CA ILE A 299 -20.93 4.98 -6.97
C ILE A 299 -21.63 3.88 -6.18
N ALA A 300 -22.26 4.22 -5.06
CA ALA A 300 -23.13 3.35 -4.29
C ALA A 300 -24.58 3.87 -4.30
N ARG A 301 -25.55 3.00 -4.58
CA ARG A 301 -26.97 3.38 -4.66
C ARG A 301 -27.92 2.28 -4.18
N ASP A 302 -29.09 2.68 -3.70
CA ASP A 302 -30.24 1.81 -3.50
C ASP A 302 -31.00 1.70 -4.84
N THR A 303 -31.21 0.48 -5.35
CA THR A 303 -31.92 0.19 -6.60
C THR A 303 -33.37 -0.24 -6.35
N SER A 304 -33.77 -0.41 -5.09
CA SER A 304 -35.15 -0.82 -4.74
C SER A 304 -36.15 0.33 -4.81
N ARG A 305 -35.66 1.57 -4.81
CA ARG A 305 -36.45 2.80 -4.80
C ARG A 305 -35.88 3.70 -5.89
N ASP A 306 -36.52 3.70 -7.05
CA ASP A 306 -36.14 4.57 -8.17
C ASP A 306 -36.73 5.97 -7.94
N ASP A 307 -36.19 6.69 -6.94
CA ASP A 307 -36.67 8.01 -6.51
C ASP A 307 -35.94 9.18 -7.17
N GLY A 308 -35.15 8.91 -8.23
CA GLY A 308 -34.37 9.90 -8.95
C GLY A 308 -33.00 10.21 -8.36
N ALA A 309 -32.58 9.56 -7.25
CA ALA A 309 -31.23 9.68 -6.73
C ALA A 309 -30.25 8.76 -7.49
N TRP A 310 -29.21 9.35 -8.11
CA TRP A 310 -28.19 8.60 -8.88
C TRP A 310 -27.26 7.74 -8.00
N GLY A 311 -27.22 8.00 -6.70
CA GLY A 311 -26.31 7.38 -5.73
C GLY A 311 -25.32 8.37 -5.12
N ALA A 312 -24.46 7.88 -4.25
CA ALA A 312 -23.34 8.63 -3.69
C ALA A 312 -22.04 8.15 -4.29
N GLU A 313 -21.20 9.10 -4.70
CA GLU A 313 -19.81 8.81 -5.04
C GLU A 313 -19.07 8.35 -3.78
N VAL A 314 -18.30 7.27 -3.92
CA VAL A 314 -17.40 6.77 -2.89
C VAL A 314 -15.99 6.90 -3.42
N ARG A 315 -15.13 7.64 -2.73
CA ARG A 315 -13.75 7.84 -3.16
C ARG A 315 -12.99 6.52 -3.22
N VAL A 316 -12.42 6.20 -4.38
CA VAL A 316 -11.35 5.19 -4.51
C VAL A 316 -10.06 5.79 -3.96
N VAL A 317 -9.34 5.02 -3.16
CA VAL A 317 -8.29 5.54 -2.28
C VAL A 317 -6.95 5.03 -2.76
N ARG A 318 -6.09 5.95 -3.13
CA ARG A 318 -4.71 5.67 -3.50
C ARG A 318 -3.81 5.58 -2.28
N GLU A 319 -2.63 4.99 -2.45
CA GLU A 319 -1.64 4.93 -1.37
C GLU A 319 -1.26 6.33 -0.86
N LYS A 320 -1.17 7.32 -1.76
CA LYS A 320 -0.93 8.73 -1.42
C LYS A 320 -2.06 9.39 -0.64
N ASP A 321 -3.26 8.83 -0.70
CA ASP A 321 -4.43 9.27 0.05
C ASP A 321 -4.56 8.55 1.39
N ALA A 322 -3.71 7.57 1.68
CA ALA A 322 -3.67 6.93 2.98
C ALA A 322 -3.24 7.92 4.08
N ARG A 323 -3.68 7.65 5.30
CA ARG A 323 -3.31 8.39 6.49
C ARG A 323 -2.44 7.52 7.38
N TYR A 324 -1.45 8.15 8.00
CA TYR A 324 -0.54 7.53 8.95
C TYR A 324 -0.69 8.23 10.29
N GLY A 325 -0.95 7.49 11.37
CA GLY A 325 -1.15 8.09 12.68
C GLY A 325 -2.53 8.74 12.81
N LYS A 326 -2.54 10.05 13.14
CA LYS A 326 -3.76 10.81 13.44
C LYS A 326 -4.34 11.46 12.19
N PHE A 327 -5.66 11.34 12.01
CA PHE A 327 -6.42 12.06 11.00
C PHE A 327 -7.87 12.31 11.47
N VAL A 328 -8.62 13.14 10.75
CA VAL A 328 -9.96 13.56 11.16
C VAL A 328 -10.99 13.37 10.06
N ILE A 329 -12.24 13.13 10.46
CA ILE A 329 -13.43 13.24 9.61
C ILE A 329 -14.32 14.31 10.23
N GLU A 330 -14.51 15.41 9.49
CA GLU A 330 -15.30 16.55 9.93
C GLU A 330 -16.79 16.35 9.65
N ASN A 331 -17.64 17.10 10.37
CA ASN A 331 -19.07 17.23 10.08
C ASN A 331 -19.88 15.92 10.08
N VAL A 332 -19.49 14.93 10.89
CA VAL A 332 -20.23 13.67 11.01
C VAL A 332 -21.52 13.90 11.81
N PRO A 333 -22.71 13.66 11.25
CA PRO A 333 -23.96 13.87 11.97
C PRO A 333 -24.20 12.75 12.99
N LEU A 334 -24.63 13.12 14.20
CA LEU A 334 -25.21 12.22 15.18
C LEU A 334 -26.68 12.60 15.34
N ASP A 335 -27.54 12.06 14.48
CA ASP A 335 -28.97 12.33 14.46
C ASP A 335 -29.73 11.03 14.20
N SER A 336 -30.61 10.64 15.13
CA SER A 336 -31.39 9.40 15.11
C SER A 336 -32.26 9.18 13.87
N ARG A 337 -32.50 10.21 13.05
CA ARG A 337 -33.17 10.09 11.74
C ARG A 337 -32.29 9.44 10.68
N TYR A 338 -30.99 9.36 10.92
CA TYR A 338 -30.00 8.78 10.01
C TYR A 338 -29.25 7.64 10.71
N ARG A 339 -28.85 6.63 9.93
CA ARG A 339 -27.85 5.64 10.35
C ARG A 339 -26.49 6.12 9.89
N THR A 340 -25.54 6.18 10.81
CA THR A 340 -24.17 6.59 10.54
C THR A 340 -23.23 5.42 10.75
N THR A 341 -22.69 4.89 9.67
CA THR A 341 -21.77 3.76 9.70
C THR A 341 -20.37 4.23 9.31
N LEU A 342 -19.42 4.06 10.24
CA LEU A 342 -18.00 4.25 10.04
C LEU A 342 -17.37 2.96 9.52
N ARG A 343 -16.63 3.06 8.42
CA ARG A 343 -15.77 1.99 7.90
C ARG A 343 -14.32 2.44 8.00
N ILE A 344 -13.47 1.60 8.58
CA ILE A 344 -12.03 1.83 8.72
C ILE A 344 -11.29 0.73 7.99
N TYR A 345 -10.26 1.13 7.24
CA TYR A 345 -9.44 0.28 6.40
C TYR A 345 -7.97 0.41 6.78
N ALA A 346 -7.26 -0.70 6.84
CA ALA A 346 -5.81 -0.75 6.71
C ALA A 346 -5.49 -1.27 5.30
N ILE A 347 -4.91 -0.40 4.46
CA ILE A 347 -4.70 -0.67 3.03
C ILE A 347 -3.66 -1.78 2.82
N ASP A 348 -2.77 -1.97 3.79
CA ASP A 348 -1.77 -3.03 3.82
C ASP A 348 -2.33 -4.40 4.24
N GLY A 349 -3.63 -4.51 4.55
CA GLY A 349 -4.29 -5.75 4.97
C GLY A 349 -4.21 -6.04 6.47
N GLY A 350 -3.51 -5.21 7.25
CA GLY A 350 -3.15 -5.51 8.64
C GLY A 350 -4.29 -5.37 9.63
N ALA A 351 -4.35 -6.28 10.61
CA ALA A 351 -5.15 -6.04 11.81
C ALA A 351 -4.53 -4.90 12.63
N SER A 352 -5.36 -4.05 13.25
CA SER A 352 -4.89 -2.90 14.02
C SER A 352 -5.88 -2.51 15.12
N GLU A 353 -5.36 -1.98 16.22
CA GLU A 353 -6.16 -1.26 17.20
C GLU A 353 -6.21 0.22 16.80
N VAL A 354 -7.40 0.79 16.81
CA VAL A 354 -7.66 2.17 16.41
C VAL A 354 -8.38 2.87 17.55
N LYS A 355 -7.77 3.95 18.04
CA LYS A 355 -8.38 4.81 19.04
C LYS A 355 -9.12 5.95 18.34
N MET A 356 -10.29 6.29 18.85
CA MET A 356 -11.13 7.34 18.31
C MET A 356 -11.58 8.27 19.41
N SER A 357 -11.69 9.55 19.09
CA SER A 357 -12.33 10.53 19.97
C SER A 357 -13.24 11.44 19.17
N ALA A 358 -14.36 11.83 19.79
CA ALA A 358 -15.39 12.67 19.19
C ALA A 358 -15.81 13.74 20.18
N PHE A 359 -16.08 14.94 19.67
CA PHE A 359 -16.41 16.11 20.48
C PHE A 359 -17.64 16.84 19.94
N VAL A 360 -18.48 17.33 20.86
CA VAL A 360 -19.57 18.30 20.61
C VAL A 360 -19.40 19.44 21.62
N GLY A 361 -18.88 20.58 21.18
CA GLY A 361 -18.46 21.63 22.12
C GLY A 361 -17.45 21.08 23.13
N ASP A 362 -17.72 21.24 24.42
CA ASP A 362 -16.85 20.75 25.51
C ASP A 362 -17.08 19.28 25.89
N VAL A 363 -18.08 18.61 25.30
CA VAL A 363 -18.41 17.21 25.61
C VAL A 363 -17.61 16.29 24.69
N GLY A 364 -16.64 15.57 25.26
CA GLY A 364 -15.81 14.58 24.57
C GLY A 364 -16.17 13.14 24.91
N SER A 365 -15.97 12.23 23.97
CA SER A 365 -16.07 10.78 24.18
C SER A 365 -14.97 10.05 23.42
N VAL A 366 -14.50 8.92 23.96
CA VAL A 366 -13.40 8.12 23.41
C VAL A 366 -13.87 6.68 23.26
N ALA A 367 -13.48 6.05 22.16
CA ALA A 367 -13.69 4.64 21.90
C ALA A 367 -12.41 4.02 21.35
N THR A 368 -12.17 2.75 21.65
CA THR A 368 -11.09 1.97 21.04
C THR A 368 -11.71 0.76 20.38
N VAL A 369 -11.34 0.51 19.12
CA VAL A 369 -11.84 -0.62 18.35
C VAL A 369 -10.67 -1.38 17.73
N ARG A 370 -10.89 -2.65 17.46
CA ARG A 370 -9.98 -3.46 16.64
C ARG A 370 -10.58 -3.63 15.26
N ILE A 371 -9.78 -3.37 14.22
CA ILE A 371 -10.11 -3.79 12.86
C ILE A 371 -9.48 -5.15 12.59
N GLU A 372 -10.19 -6.01 11.87
CA GLU A 372 -9.76 -7.36 11.52
C GLU A 372 -8.83 -7.32 10.31
N GLY A 373 -7.88 -8.23 10.20
CA GLY A 373 -6.94 -8.30 9.10
C GLY A 373 -5.91 -9.39 9.35
N CYS A 374 -4.80 -9.36 8.64
CA CYS A 374 -3.69 -10.27 8.94
C CYS A 374 -2.96 -9.83 10.21
N ASP A 375 -2.72 -10.76 11.13
CA ASP A 375 -1.99 -10.48 12.38
C ASP A 375 -0.47 -10.45 12.20
N ALA A 376 0.02 -11.13 11.15
CA ALA A 376 1.44 -11.23 10.82
C ALA A 376 1.71 -10.67 9.41
N PRO A 377 2.18 -9.42 9.28
CA PRO A 377 2.59 -8.89 7.99
C PRO A 377 3.81 -9.65 7.44
N PRO A 378 4.06 -9.58 6.12
CA PRO A 378 3.27 -8.84 5.13
C PRO A 378 1.95 -9.54 4.78
N CYS A 379 0.84 -8.79 4.72
CA CYS A 379 -0.42 -9.35 4.26
C CYS A 379 -0.41 -9.50 2.74
N ASN A 380 -0.66 -10.70 2.25
CA ASN A 380 -0.65 -11.03 0.82
C ASN A 380 -2.06 -11.01 0.19
N SER A 381 -3.04 -10.38 0.83
CA SER A 381 -4.44 -10.42 0.43
C SER A 381 -4.86 -9.17 -0.36
N ALA A 382 -5.74 -9.38 -1.34
CA ALA A 382 -6.61 -8.33 -1.89
C ALA A 382 -7.56 -7.75 -0.85
N ASP A 383 -7.75 -8.43 0.28
CA ASP A 383 -8.63 -7.97 1.34
C ASP A 383 -7.89 -6.97 2.22
N PRO A 384 -8.43 -5.75 2.42
CA PRO A 384 -7.87 -4.79 3.36
C PRO A 384 -8.11 -5.25 4.80
N GLY A 385 -7.32 -4.74 5.74
CA GLY A 385 -7.73 -4.76 7.14
C GLY A 385 -9.00 -3.92 7.27
N PHE A 386 -10.01 -4.40 7.98
CA PHE A 386 -11.36 -3.83 7.91
C PHE A 386 -12.09 -3.86 9.24
N GLY A 387 -12.81 -2.78 9.55
CA GLY A 387 -13.81 -2.73 10.60
C GLY A 387 -14.98 -1.84 10.21
N THR A 388 -16.18 -2.21 10.66
CA THR A 388 -17.41 -1.45 10.44
C THR A 388 -18.10 -1.20 11.77
N PHE A 389 -18.49 0.03 12.02
CA PHE A 389 -18.99 0.47 13.32
C PHE A 389 -20.15 1.44 13.16
N ASP A 390 -21.16 1.31 14.01
CA ASP A 390 -22.20 2.32 14.16
C ASP A 390 -21.66 3.47 15.02
N VAL A 391 -21.61 4.68 14.48
CA VAL A 391 -20.99 5.84 15.15
C VAL A 391 -21.74 6.19 16.44
N ARG A 392 -23.06 6.02 16.47
CA ARG A 392 -23.88 6.32 17.66
C ARG A 392 -23.55 5.35 18.80
N SER A 393 -23.33 4.08 18.48
CA SER A 393 -22.96 3.03 19.42
C SER A 393 -21.54 3.21 19.97
N LEU A 394 -20.62 3.79 19.19
CA LEU A 394 -19.28 4.16 19.67
C LEU A 394 -19.31 5.33 20.66
N PHE A 395 -20.22 6.29 20.47
CA PHE A 395 -20.29 7.52 21.26
C PHE A 395 -21.69 7.79 21.85
N PRO A 396 -22.23 6.88 22.69
CA PRO A 396 -23.63 6.93 23.13
C PRO A 396 -23.93 8.12 24.06
N ARG A 397 -22.90 8.72 24.66
CA ARG A 397 -23.02 9.86 25.59
C ARG A 397 -23.11 11.21 24.90
N LEU A 398 -22.81 11.30 23.61
CA LEU A 398 -22.89 12.57 22.89
C LEU A 398 -24.35 12.95 22.62
N PRO A 399 -24.71 14.24 22.59
CA PRO A 399 -26.07 14.69 22.31
C PRO A 399 -26.58 14.22 20.94
N ASP A 400 -27.86 13.84 20.86
CA ASP A 400 -28.53 13.61 19.57
C ASP A 400 -28.72 14.95 18.82
N LYS A 401 -28.91 14.88 17.50
CA LYS A 401 -29.00 16.02 16.58
C LYS A 401 -27.77 16.94 16.63
N SER A 402 -26.60 16.35 16.82
CA SER A 402 -25.31 17.07 16.83
C SER A 402 -24.48 16.78 15.58
N ARG A 403 -23.41 17.53 15.39
CA ARG A 403 -22.34 17.23 14.43
C ARG A 403 -21.03 17.11 15.19
N ILE A 404 -20.27 16.08 14.88
CA ILE A 404 -18.99 15.80 15.53
C ILE A 404 -17.83 15.91 14.54
N THR A 405 -16.68 16.28 15.06
CA THR A 405 -15.39 15.96 14.46
C THR A 405 -14.92 14.63 15.04
N LEU A 406 -14.70 13.65 14.17
CA LEU A 406 -14.17 12.34 14.56
C LEU A 406 -12.65 12.33 14.35
N TYR A 407 -11.91 12.28 15.46
CA TYR A 407 -10.46 12.10 15.46
C TYR A 407 -10.16 10.61 15.50
N ILE A 408 -9.37 10.13 14.54
CA ILE A 408 -8.96 8.74 14.41
C ILE A 408 -7.44 8.68 14.61
N GLU A 409 -6.99 7.83 15.52
CA GLU A 409 -5.59 7.57 15.83
C GLU A 409 -5.31 6.09 15.52
N ALA A 410 -4.70 5.86 14.35
CA ALA A 410 -4.30 4.56 13.86
C ALA A 410 -2.78 4.37 14.00
N PRO A 411 -2.24 3.13 13.89
CA PRO A 411 -0.80 2.91 13.88
C PRO A 411 -0.06 3.78 12.85
N SER A 412 0.97 4.46 13.32
CA SER A 412 1.76 5.47 12.59
C SER A 412 2.56 4.93 11.41
N LEU A 413 2.83 3.62 11.37
CA LEU A 413 3.62 2.98 10.32
C LEU A 413 2.79 2.23 9.28
N ARG A 414 1.46 2.16 9.46
CA ARG A 414 0.57 1.47 8.55
C ARG A 414 -0.39 2.44 7.85
N PRO A 415 -0.63 2.27 6.54
CA PRO A 415 -1.54 3.12 5.79
C PRO A 415 -2.99 2.82 6.13
N HIS A 416 -3.70 3.80 6.69
CA HIS A 416 -5.10 3.69 7.04
C HIS A 416 -5.98 4.64 6.24
N TRP A 417 -7.24 4.27 6.08
CA TRP A 417 -8.28 5.16 5.56
C TRP A 417 -9.60 4.90 6.26
N ALA A 418 -10.51 5.87 6.22
CA ALA A 418 -11.86 5.67 6.74
C ALA A 418 -12.88 6.50 5.97
N LEU A 419 -14.13 6.09 6.05
CA LEU A 419 -15.27 6.86 5.58
C LEU A 419 -16.47 6.65 6.52
N VAL A 420 -17.32 7.65 6.60
CA VAL A 420 -18.63 7.56 7.23
C VAL A 420 -19.70 7.61 6.15
N SER A 421 -20.56 6.60 6.13
CA SER A 421 -21.79 6.61 5.35
C SER A 421 -22.94 7.05 6.25
N VAL A 422 -23.76 7.98 5.76
CA VAL A 422 -24.94 8.52 6.43
C VAL A 422 -26.15 8.14 5.60
N THR A 423 -26.99 7.24 6.10
CA THR A 423 -28.19 6.78 5.39
C THR A 423 -29.44 7.32 6.06
N ASN A 424 -30.31 7.98 5.30
CA ASN A 424 -31.61 8.43 5.79
C ASN A 424 -32.53 7.22 6.05
N ASN A 425 -33.09 7.12 7.26
CA ASN A 425 -33.93 5.98 7.64
C ASN A 425 -35.23 5.86 6.83
N THR A 426 -35.73 6.96 6.28
CA THR A 426 -36.97 7.02 5.50
C THR A 426 -36.71 6.82 4.03
N THR A 427 -35.79 7.61 3.44
CA THR A 427 -35.57 7.59 1.97
C THR A 427 -34.52 6.58 1.52
N GLN A 428 -33.71 6.05 2.43
CA GLN A 428 -32.49 5.27 2.11
C GLN A 428 -31.44 6.05 1.29
N HIS A 429 -31.63 7.35 1.09
CA HIS A 429 -30.60 8.19 0.49
C HIS A 429 -29.33 8.14 1.33
N VAL A 430 -28.19 7.92 0.68
CA VAL A 430 -26.88 7.84 1.31
C VAL A 430 -26.04 9.05 0.97
N THR A 431 -25.28 9.53 1.95
CA THR A 431 -24.22 10.50 1.78
C THR A 431 -22.93 9.92 2.35
N VAL A 432 -21.80 10.18 1.71
CA VAL A 432 -20.49 9.72 2.16
C VAL A 432 -19.67 10.91 2.62
N ILE A 433 -19.03 10.77 3.77
CA ILE A 433 -18.11 11.73 4.35
C ILE A 433 -16.76 11.02 4.53
N SER A 434 -15.70 11.59 3.99
CA SER A 434 -14.34 11.06 4.13
C SER A 434 -13.40 12.15 4.64
N PRO A 435 -12.20 11.81 5.14
CA PRO A 435 -11.17 12.80 5.40
C PRO A 435 -10.88 13.65 4.15
N GLN A 436 -10.50 14.91 4.35
CA GLN A 436 -10.03 15.79 3.27
C GLN A 436 -8.54 15.60 3.01
#